data_AF-A0AA47GUE9-F1
#
_entry.id   AF-A0AA47GUE9-F1
#
_cell.length_a   1.000
_cell.length_b   1.000
_cell.length_c   1.000
_cell.angle_alpha   90.00
_cell.angle_beta   90.00
_cell.angle_gamma   90.00
#
_symmetry.space_group_name_H-M   'P 1'
#
loop_
_entity.id
_entity.type
_entity.pdbx_description
1 polymer ?
#
loop_
_entity_poly.entity_id
_entity_poly.type
_entity_poly.pdbx_seq_one_letter_code
_entity_poly.pdbx_strand_id
1 'polypeptide(L)'
;MTRYIALLRAVNVGGTGKLSMKTLSDLCIELGLENVRTYIQSGNIVFDSNLAETAIRRALEEALADKLEIKTEVVLRTAKELKAVLDANPFSTSKLSGVGVFFQTSPINDRLFHPSSTEEIRMGEREVYIHFKAGMASSKLKLPTRMWNHAQYEHGFKSCKHGWGILNLVLFPQRLLSW
;
A
#
# COMPACT_ATOMS: atom_id res chain seq x y z
N MET A 1 -1.97 13.43 19.24
CA MET A 1 -2.47 12.46 18.24
C MET A 1 -1.56 12.46 17.03
N THR A 2 -1.29 11.27 16.51
CA THR A 2 -0.48 11.07 15.31
C THR A 2 -1.42 10.87 14.13
N ARG A 3 -1.14 11.57 13.02
CA ARG A 3 -1.85 11.34 11.75
C ARG A 3 -1.26 10.14 11.03
N TYR A 4 -2.09 9.15 10.79
CA TYR A 4 -1.75 7.92 10.09
C TYR A 4 -2.43 7.84 8.73
N ILE A 5 -1.77 7.12 7.84
CA ILE A 5 -2.27 6.67 6.55
C ILE A 5 -2.25 5.14 6.59
N ALA A 6 -3.42 4.51 6.53
CA ALA A 6 -3.58 3.09 6.31
C ALA A 6 -3.73 2.80 4.82
N LEU A 7 -2.92 1.86 4.34
CA LEU A 7 -2.86 1.43 2.95
C LEU A 7 -3.24 -0.06 2.91
N LEU A 8 -4.50 -0.36 2.62
CA LEU A 8 -5.01 -1.73 2.53
C LEU A 8 -4.55 -2.38 1.22
N ARG A 9 -3.97 -3.58 1.29
CA ARG A 9 -3.56 -4.30 0.08
C ARG A 9 -4.74 -4.94 -0.64
N ALA A 10 -4.68 -5.03 -1.97
CA ALA A 10 -5.58 -5.87 -2.78
C ALA A 10 -7.09 -5.63 -2.55
N VAL A 11 -7.52 -4.43 -2.18
CA VAL A 11 -8.95 -4.13 -2.00
C VAL A 11 -9.56 -3.64 -3.32
N ASN A 12 -10.78 -4.09 -3.63
CA ASN A 12 -11.55 -3.70 -4.82
C ASN A 12 -10.85 -4.02 -6.16
N VAL A 13 -10.11 -5.13 -6.22
CA VAL A 13 -9.38 -5.58 -7.42
C VAL A 13 -9.89 -6.95 -7.85
N GLY A 14 -9.91 -7.23 -9.15
CA GLY A 14 -10.13 -8.60 -9.65
C GLY A 14 -11.48 -9.26 -9.31
N GLY A 15 -12.50 -8.50 -8.91
CA GLY A 15 -13.84 -9.04 -8.61
C GLY A 15 -13.98 -9.71 -7.24
N THR A 16 -12.96 -9.66 -6.38
CA THR A 16 -13.15 -9.92 -4.95
C THR A 16 -14.06 -8.84 -4.37
N GLY A 17 -14.98 -9.21 -3.48
CA GLY A 17 -16.12 -8.40 -3.02
C GLY A 17 -15.87 -6.90 -2.84
N LYS A 18 -16.90 -6.10 -3.14
CA LYS A 18 -16.79 -4.63 -3.15
C LYS A 18 -16.79 -4.07 -1.73
N LEU A 19 -15.65 -3.56 -1.28
CA LEU A 19 -15.56 -2.76 -0.06
C LEU A 19 -16.03 -1.34 -0.35
N SER A 20 -17.15 -0.96 0.25
CA SER A 20 -17.62 0.42 0.22
C SER A 20 -16.76 1.29 1.13
N MET A 21 -16.41 2.49 0.67
CA MET A 21 -15.60 3.42 1.48
C MET A 21 -16.37 3.97 2.68
N LYS A 22 -17.70 4.03 2.60
CA LYS A 22 -18.54 4.37 3.75
C LYS A 22 -18.41 3.31 4.83
N THR A 23 -18.56 2.04 4.48
CA THR A 23 -18.39 0.91 5.40
C THR A 23 -17.00 0.91 6.03
N LEU A 24 -15.95 1.17 5.24
CA LEU A 24 -14.58 1.28 5.73
C LEU A 24 -14.41 2.46 6.72
N SER A 25 -15.02 3.60 6.42
CA SER A 25 -15.00 4.77 7.30
C SER A 25 -15.74 4.51 8.61
N ASP A 26 -16.93 3.92 8.54
CA ASP A 26 -17.75 3.57 9.71
C ASP A 26 -16.99 2.59 10.62
N LEU A 27 -16.35 1.57 10.03
CA LEU A 27 -15.48 0.63 10.75
C LEU A 27 -14.36 1.33 11.52
N CYS A 28 -13.69 2.31 10.91
CA CYS A 28 -12.62 3.06 11.55
C CYS A 28 -13.14 3.91 12.73
N ILE A 29 -14.31 4.52 12.57
CA ILE A 29 -14.95 5.30 13.65
C ILE A 29 -15.33 4.39 14.82
N GLU A 30 -15.88 3.20 14.55
CA GLU A 30 -16.18 2.20 15.58
C GLU A 30 -14.95 1.73 16.37
N LEU A 31 -13.77 1.72 15.72
CA LEU A 31 -12.48 1.42 16.35
C LEU A 31 -11.93 2.60 17.17
N GLY A 32 -12.64 3.73 17.24
CA GLY A 32 -12.22 4.93 17.95
C GLY A 32 -11.15 5.74 17.23
N LEU A 33 -11.01 5.57 15.90
CA LEU A 33 -10.15 6.41 15.08
C LEU A 33 -10.86 7.73 14.77
N GLU A 34 -10.12 8.83 14.82
CA GLU A 34 -10.68 10.18 14.65
C GLU A 34 -10.31 10.77 13.29
N ASN A 35 -11.05 11.79 12.84
CA ASN A 35 -10.80 12.51 11.58
C ASN A 35 -10.64 11.60 10.35
N VAL A 36 -11.40 10.50 10.32
CA VAL A 36 -11.32 9.47 9.28
C VAL A 36 -11.72 10.03 7.91
N ARG A 37 -10.85 9.80 6.91
CA ARG A 37 -11.08 10.13 5.50
C ARG A 37 -10.59 9.00 4.61
N THR A 38 -11.41 8.57 3.66
CA THR A 38 -11.02 7.57 2.66
C THR A 38 -10.61 8.23 1.35
N TYR A 39 -9.62 7.68 0.67
CA TYR A 39 -9.17 8.14 -0.64
C TYR A 39 -9.64 7.22 -1.77
N ILE A 40 -10.49 7.78 -2.65
CA ILE A 40 -11.11 7.10 -3.81
C ILE A 40 -11.67 5.71 -3.44
N GLN A 41 -11.71 4.74 -4.36
CA GLN A 41 -12.12 3.35 -4.04
C GLN A 41 -10.92 2.43 -3.78
N SER A 42 -9.79 3.01 -3.38
CA SER A 42 -8.50 2.31 -3.27
C SER A 42 -8.26 1.63 -1.93
N GLY A 43 -9.15 1.80 -0.95
CA GLY A 43 -8.94 1.28 0.41
C GLY A 43 -7.91 2.06 1.23
N ASN A 44 -7.47 3.24 0.77
CA ASN A 44 -6.56 4.11 1.51
C ASN A 44 -7.33 4.99 2.49
N ILE A 45 -6.84 5.12 3.73
CA ILE A 45 -7.51 5.82 4.83
C ILE A 45 -6.52 6.76 5.50
N VAL A 46 -6.95 7.99 5.78
CA VAL A 46 -6.25 8.96 6.64
C VAL A 46 -7.07 9.13 7.91
N PHE A 47 -6.42 9.09 9.07
CA PHE A 47 -7.08 9.27 10.37
C PHE A 47 -6.06 9.70 11.44
N ASP A 48 -6.57 10.16 12.57
CA ASP A 48 -5.77 10.53 13.74
C ASP A 48 -5.95 9.48 14.85
N SER A 49 -4.87 9.11 15.53
CA SER A 49 -4.92 8.18 16.67
C SER A 49 -3.79 8.44 17.68
N ASN A 50 -4.02 8.10 18.96
CA ASN A 50 -2.99 8.02 19.99
C ASN A 50 -2.45 6.59 20.20
N LEU A 51 -3.00 5.61 19.49
CA LEU A 51 -2.59 4.22 19.60
C LEU A 51 -1.25 3.99 18.88
N ALA A 52 -0.55 2.94 19.29
CA ALA A 52 0.66 2.48 18.61
C ALA A 52 0.33 1.88 17.24
N GLU A 53 1.24 2.04 16.26
CA GLU A 53 1.10 1.50 14.90
C GLU A 53 0.69 0.02 14.89
N THR A 54 1.32 -0.81 15.73
CA THR A 54 1.04 -2.24 15.84
C THR A 54 -0.37 -2.54 16.34
N ALA A 55 -0.89 -1.75 17.28
CA ALA A 55 -2.24 -1.90 17.82
C ALA A 55 -3.28 -1.49 16.79
N ILE A 56 -3.06 -0.37 16.08
CA ILE A 56 -3.95 0.12 15.02
C ILE A 56 -4.03 -0.91 13.89
N ARG A 57 -2.88 -1.40 13.40
CA ARG A 57 -2.83 -2.39 12.33
C ARG A 57 -3.62 -3.64 12.72
N ARG A 58 -3.34 -4.21 13.90
CA ARG A 58 -4.01 -5.43 14.37
C ARG A 58 -5.53 -5.22 14.45
N ALA A 59 -5.96 -4.12 15.06
CA ALA A 59 -7.38 -3.81 15.20
C ALA A 59 -8.10 -3.66 13.84
N LEU A 60 -7.45 -3.01 12.86
CA LEU A 60 -8.01 -2.89 11.51
C LEU A 60 -8.07 -4.25 10.80
N GLU A 61 -6.99 -5.03 10.83
CA GLU A 61 -6.95 -6.36 10.19
C GLU A 61 -7.98 -7.32 10.79
N GLU A 62 -8.11 -7.36 12.12
CA GLU A 62 -9.13 -8.15 12.82
C GLU A 62 -10.54 -7.68 12.46
N ALA A 63 -10.82 -6.38 12.51
CA ALA A 63 -12.15 -5.86 12.22
C ALA A 63 -12.55 -6.04 10.74
N LEU A 64 -11.61 -5.94 9.80
CA LEU A 64 -11.83 -6.23 8.39
C LEU A 64 -12.16 -7.71 8.16
N ALA A 65 -11.44 -8.61 8.84
CA ALA A 65 -11.67 -10.04 8.73
C ALA A 65 -13.01 -10.45 9.37
N ASP A 66 -13.31 -9.97 10.56
CA ASP A 66 -14.46 -10.43 11.35
C ASP A 66 -15.78 -9.82 10.89
N LYS A 67 -15.79 -8.53 10.51
CA LYS A 67 -17.03 -7.82 10.17
C LYS A 67 -17.31 -7.80 8.68
N LEU A 68 -16.27 -7.83 7.84
CA LEU A 68 -16.39 -7.67 6.40
C LEU A 68 -15.92 -8.89 5.61
N GLU A 69 -15.43 -9.94 6.28
CA GLU A 69 -14.85 -11.14 5.66
C GLU A 69 -13.69 -10.83 4.71
N ILE A 70 -13.01 -9.69 4.92
CA ILE A 70 -11.88 -9.23 4.11
C ILE A 70 -10.59 -9.52 4.88
N LYS A 71 -9.89 -10.57 4.46
CA LYS A 71 -8.54 -10.85 4.94
C LYS A 71 -7.55 -10.09 4.07
N THR A 72 -6.99 -9.00 4.60
CA THR A 72 -5.96 -8.22 3.92
C THR A 72 -4.91 -7.67 4.89
N GLU A 73 -3.71 -7.43 4.38
CA GLU A 73 -2.65 -6.75 5.14
C GLU A 73 -2.87 -5.23 5.11
N VAL A 74 -2.71 -4.60 6.27
CA VAL A 74 -2.76 -3.14 6.43
C VAL A 74 -1.35 -2.61 6.64
N VAL A 75 -0.90 -1.75 5.73
CA VAL A 75 0.37 -1.02 5.89
C VAL A 75 0.09 0.37 6.44
N LEU A 76 0.75 0.73 7.54
CA LEU A 76 0.62 2.06 8.14
C LEU A 76 1.85 2.92 7.87
N ARG A 77 1.62 4.21 7.62
CA ARG A 77 2.64 5.27 7.70
C ARG A 77 2.08 6.46 8.44
N THR A 78 2.90 7.13 9.23
CA THR A 78 2.55 8.47 9.69
C THR A 78 2.63 9.47 8.53
N ALA A 79 1.95 10.61 8.65
CA ALA A 79 2.10 11.70 7.69
C ALA A 79 3.56 12.15 7.54
N LYS A 80 4.33 12.15 8.64
CA LYS A 80 5.76 12.48 8.64
C LYS A 80 6.59 11.47 7.84
N GLU A 81 6.34 10.18 8.04
CA GLU A 81 7.03 9.11 7.30
C GLU A 81 6.66 9.14 5.82
N LEU A 82 5.38 9.31 5.50
CA LEU A 82 4.95 9.39 4.10
C LEU A 82 5.57 10.60 3.38
N LYS A 83 5.72 11.73 4.09
CA LYS A 83 6.48 12.87 3.58
C LYS A 83 7.95 12.55 3.36
N ALA A 84 8.61 11.87 4.30
CA ALA A 84 10.00 11.47 4.14
C ALA A 84 10.19 10.54 2.93
N VAL A 85 9.25 9.61 2.71
CA VAL A 85 9.25 8.73 1.52
C VAL A 85 9.13 9.52 0.22
N LEU A 86 8.30 10.57 0.19
CA LEU A 86 8.19 11.46 -0.96
C LEU A 86 9.48 12.22 -1.23
N ASP A 87 10.04 12.83 -0.18
CA ASP A 87 11.24 13.66 -0.28
C ASP A 87 12.48 12.82 -0.66
N ALA A 88 12.52 11.55 -0.25
CA ALA A 88 13.59 10.61 -0.57
C ALA A 88 13.45 9.92 -1.94
N ASN A 89 12.39 10.20 -2.71
CA ASN A 89 12.16 9.54 -3.99
C ASN A 89 13.30 9.82 -5.00
N PRO A 90 14.10 8.82 -5.39
CA PRO A 90 15.27 9.00 -6.26
C PRO A 90 14.89 9.22 -7.73
N PHE A 91 13.60 9.09 -8.08
CA PHE A 91 13.09 9.24 -9.44
C PHE A 91 12.26 10.51 -9.60
N SER A 92 12.57 11.56 -8.82
CA SER A 92 11.84 12.84 -8.79
C SER A 92 11.80 13.58 -10.13
N THR A 93 12.75 13.31 -11.04
CA THR A 93 12.81 13.87 -12.40
C THR A 93 12.13 13.00 -13.46
N SER A 94 11.73 11.78 -13.12
CA SER A 94 11.04 10.86 -14.04
C SER A 94 9.56 11.22 -14.16
N LYS A 95 8.94 10.86 -15.28
CA LYS A 95 7.49 11.02 -15.45
C LYS A 95 6.78 10.19 -14.36
N LEU A 96 6.00 10.84 -13.50
CA LEU A 96 5.37 10.21 -12.32
C LEU A 96 4.59 8.92 -12.65
N SER A 97 3.98 8.85 -13.83
CA SER A 97 3.27 7.66 -14.32
C SER A 97 4.14 6.41 -14.50
N GLY A 98 5.47 6.56 -14.48
CA GLY A 98 6.44 5.48 -14.58
C GLY A 98 7.04 5.05 -13.25
N VAL A 99 6.69 5.69 -12.13
CA VAL A 99 7.30 5.38 -10.81
C VAL A 99 6.25 4.79 -9.87
N GLY A 100 6.57 3.66 -9.25
CA GLY A 100 5.79 3.06 -8.19
C GLY A 100 6.55 3.00 -6.87
N VAL A 101 5.82 3.17 -5.77
CA VAL A 101 6.35 3.02 -4.40
C VAL A 101 5.60 1.88 -3.72
N PHE A 102 6.33 0.95 -3.13
CA PHE A 102 5.78 -0.25 -2.51
C PHE A 102 6.09 -0.23 -1.03
N PHE A 103 5.06 -0.08 -0.20
CA PHE A 103 5.24 -0.04 1.25
C PHE A 103 5.25 -1.46 1.84
N GLN A 104 6.06 -1.64 2.88
CA GLN A 104 6.18 -2.86 3.69
C GLN A 104 5.86 -2.56 5.16
N THR A 105 5.39 -3.57 5.88
CA THR A 105 5.15 -3.49 7.32
C THR A 105 6.42 -3.65 8.16
N SER A 106 7.47 -4.24 7.59
CA SER A 106 8.77 -4.45 8.24
C SER A 106 9.90 -3.86 7.39
N PRO A 107 11.07 -3.57 7.99
CA PRO A 107 12.25 -3.16 7.25
C PRO A 107 12.59 -4.13 6.12
N ILE A 108 12.98 -3.59 4.98
CA ILE A 108 13.34 -4.40 3.81
C ILE A 108 14.73 -4.97 4.04
N ASN A 109 14.77 -6.25 4.40
CA ASN A 109 15.95 -7.09 4.35
C ASN A 109 15.75 -8.07 3.20
N ASP A 110 16.12 -7.71 1.97
CA ASP A 110 16.49 -8.73 0.98
C ASP A 110 17.08 -8.18 -0.35
N ARG A 111 17.91 -9.02 -0.97
CA ARG A 111 18.44 -8.96 -2.35
C ARG A 111 17.39 -9.41 -3.40
N LEU A 112 16.12 -9.38 -3.03
CA LEU A 112 15.02 -10.02 -3.76
C LEU A 112 14.62 -9.29 -5.05
N PHE A 113 14.95 -8.02 -5.15
CA PHE A 113 14.69 -7.23 -6.34
C PHE A 113 15.90 -7.29 -7.25
N HIS A 114 15.75 -8.01 -8.36
CA HIS A 114 16.74 -8.01 -9.41
C HIS A 114 16.34 -6.96 -10.44
N PRO A 115 17.09 -5.84 -10.57
CA PRO A 115 16.83 -4.87 -11.61
C PRO A 115 16.89 -5.57 -12.97
N SER A 116 16.05 -5.12 -13.90
CA SER A 116 16.13 -5.56 -15.29
C SER A 116 16.61 -4.39 -16.17
N SER A 117 16.77 -4.62 -17.47
CA SER A 117 17.04 -3.53 -18.41
C SER A 117 15.92 -2.48 -18.47
N THR A 118 14.69 -2.82 -18.08
CA THR A 118 13.50 -1.95 -18.18
C THR A 118 13.01 -1.40 -16.84
N GLU A 119 13.52 -1.89 -15.72
CA GLU A 119 13.16 -1.41 -14.38
C GLU A 119 14.39 -1.01 -13.57
N GLU A 120 14.36 0.21 -13.01
CA GLU A 120 15.29 0.60 -11.96
C GLU A 120 14.63 0.46 -10.59
N ILE A 121 15.37 -0.12 -9.64
CA ILE A 121 14.86 -0.37 -8.29
C ILE A 121 15.78 0.33 -7.29
N ARG A 122 15.19 0.99 -6.30
CA ARG A 122 15.88 1.59 -5.15
C ARG A 122 15.14 1.21 -3.88
N MET A 123 15.89 0.80 -2.87
CA MET A 123 15.33 0.43 -1.57
C MET A 123 15.38 1.64 -0.63
N GLY A 124 14.26 1.90 0.03
CA GLY A 124 14.20 2.71 1.24
C GLY A 124 14.18 1.83 2.49
N GLU A 125 13.72 2.38 3.62
CA GLU A 125 13.74 1.66 4.89
C GLU A 125 12.64 0.60 4.94
N ARG A 126 11.40 1.02 4.67
CA ARG A 126 10.21 0.16 4.63
C ARG A 126 9.46 0.32 3.31
N GLU A 127 10.11 0.83 2.26
CA GLU A 127 9.52 1.03 0.95
C GLU A 127 10.50 0.72 -0.18
N VAL A 128 9.97 0.33 -1.33
CA VAL A 128 10.76 0.12 -2.55
C VAL A 128 10.26 1.06 -3.63
N TYR A 129 11.17 1.80 -4.23
CA TYR A 129 10.92 2.63 -5.40
C TYR A 129 11.25 1.82 -6.66
N ILE A 130 10.32 1.78 -7.60
CA ILE A 130 10.51 1.12 -8.90
C ILE A 130 10.17 2.10 -10.01
N HIS A 131 11.15 2.37 -10.88
CA HIS A 131 10.96 3.13 -12.09
C HIS A 131 10.81 2.17 -13.28
N PHE A 132 9.60 2.12 -13.83
CA PHE A 132 9.21 1.36 -15.00
C PHE A 132 9.44 2.17 -16.28
N LYS A 133 10.66 2.10 -16.84
CA LYS A 133 11.05 2.90 -18.02
C LYS A 133 10.18 2.61 -19.24
N ALA A 134 9.78 1.36 -19.41
CA ALA A 134 8.91 0.90 -20.50
C ALA A 134 7.40 0.99 -20.17
N GLY A 135 7.05 1.57 -19.02
CA GLY A 135 5.70 1.57 -18.47
C GLY A 135 5.39 0.32 -17.63
N MET A 136 4.57 0.49 -16.59
CA MET A 136 4.27 -0.57 -15.63
C MET A 136 3.57 -1.79 -16.25
N ALA A 137 2.68 -1.56 -17.22
CA ALA A 137 1.90 -2.61 -17.87
C ALA A 137 2.76 -3.56 -18.73
N SER A 138 3.94 -3.11 -19.18
CA SER A 138 4.86 -3.90 -19.99
C SER A 138 5.96 -4.58 -19.16
N SER A 139 6.00 -4.29 -17.84
CA SER A 139 7.03 -4.82 -16.95
C SER A 139 7.02 -6.35 -16.91
N LYS A 140 8.22 -6.93 -16.80
CA LYS A 140 8.41 -8.37 -16.55
C LYS A 140 8.95 -8.65 -15.15
N LEU A 141 9.04 -7.61 -14.30
CA LEU A 141 9.54 -7.74 -12.95
C LEU A 141 8.69 -8.75 -12.17
N LYS A 142 9.35 -9.76 -11.61
CA LYS A 142 8.71 -10.71 -10.69
C LYS A 142 8.94 -10.20 -9.27
N LEU A 143 7.84 -9.86 -8.60
CA LEU A 143 7.89 -9.50 -7.19
C LEU A 143 7.97 -10.77 -6.34
N PRO A 144 8.80 -10.79 -5.30
CA PRO A 144 8.92 -11.91 -4.39
C PRO A 144 7.58 -12.27 -3.76
N THR A 145 7.29 -13.57 -3.67
CA THR A 145 6.14 -14.10 -2.92
C THR A 145 6.19 -13.76 -1.43
N ARG A 146 7.37 -13.51 -0.87
CA ARG A 146 7.56 -13.13 0.55
C ARG A 146 7.21 -11.68 0.89
N MET A 147 6.95 -10.84 -0.12
CA MET A 147 6.31 -9.53 0.09
C MET A 147 4.81 -9.63 0.42
N TRP A 148 4.27 -10.85 0.43
CA TRP A 148 2.86 -11.15 0.62
C TRP A 148 2.75 -12.07 1.85
N ASN A 149 2.16 -11.59 2.94
CA ASN A 149 1.91 -12.46 4.09
C ASN A 149 0.57 -13.22 3.92
N HIS A 150 0.73 -14.52 3.62
CA HIS A 150 -0.17 -15.68 3.81
C HIS A 150 -1.41 -15.97 2.93
N ALA A 151 -1.47 -17.26 2.57
CA ALA A 151 -2.61 -18.15 2.24
C ALA A 151 -3.51 -17.86 1.03
N GLN A 152 -3.73 -16.61 0.61
CA GLN A 152 -4.65 -16.34 -0.52
C GLN A 152 -4.02 -16.46 -1.91
N TYR A 153 -2.71 -16.68 -2.00
CA TYR A 153 -1.93 -16.52 -3.24
C TYR A 153 -1.11 -17.75 -3.63
N GLU A 154 -1.57 -18.96 -3.30
CA GLU A 154 -0.89 -20.22 -3.68
C GLU A 154 -0.78 -20.44 -5.20
N HIS A 155 -1.58 -19.72 -6.00
CA HIS A 155 -1.47 -19.70 -7.45
C HIS A 155 -0.65 -18.49 -7.90
N GLY A 156 0.68 -18.65 -7.83
CA GLY A 156 1.65 -17.61 -8.18
C GLY A 156 1.28 -16.79 -9.43
N PHE A 157 1.39 -15.47 -9.31
CA PHE A 157 1.16 -14.54 -10.43
C PHE A 157 2.14 -14.82 -11.57
N LYS A 158 1.62 -15.31 -12.71
CA LYS A 158 2.43 -15.64 -13.89
C LYS A 158 2.85 -14.42 -14.71
N SER A 159 2.27 -13.24 -14.50
CA SER A 159 2.61 -12.04 -15.29
C SER A 159 1.98 -10.77 -14.73
N CYS A 160 2.68 -9.65 -14.92
CA CYS A 160 2.30 -8.27 -14.63
C CYS A 160 0.96 -7.80 -15.23
N LYS A 161 0.30 -8.55 -16.13
CA LYS A 161 -0.95 -8.08 -16.77
C LYS A 161 -2.18 -7.99 -15.85
N HIS A 162 -2.18 -8.66 -14.70
CA HIS A 162 -3.37 -8.75 -13.83
C HIS A 162 -3.11 -8.42 -12.34
N GLY A 163 -1.86 -8.13 -11.95
CA GLY A 163 -1.46 -8.04 -10.53
C GLY A 163 -1.29 -6.63 -9.96
N TRP A 164 -1.36 -5.58 -10.79
CA TRP A 164 -1.04 -4.21 -10.32
C TRP A 164 -2.17 -3.49 -9.62
N GLY A 165 -3.43 -3.96 -9.74
CA GLY A 165 -4.53 -3.42 -8.93
C GLY A 165 -4.25 -3.52 -7.43
N ILE A 166 -3.36 -4.44 -7.05
CA ILE A 166 -3.02 -4.79 -5.67
C ILE A 166 -2.00 -3.83 -5.05
N LEU A 167 -1.34 -3.00 -5.86
CA LEU A 167 -0.39 -2.05 -5.32
C LEU A 167 -1.10 -0.89 -4.66
N ASN A 168 -0.66 -0.60 -3.44
CA ASN A 168 -0.67 0.75 -2.87
C ASN A 168 0.25 1.66 -3.68
N LEU A 169 -0.06 1.79 -4.98
CA LEU A 169 0.52 2.76 -5.87
C LEU A 169 -0.11 4.07 -5.45
N VAL A 170 0.53 4.70 -4.47
CA VAL A 170 0.20 6.07 -4.16
C VAL A 170 0.80 6.88 -5.32
N LEU A 171 0.09 6.92 -6.45
CA LEU A 171 0.43 7.78 -7.59
C LEU A 171 0.41 9.26 -7.18
N PHE A 172 -0.20 9.58 -6.04
CA PHE A 172 -0.39 10.94 -5.54
C PHE A 172 -0.29 11.03 -4.00
N PRO A 173 0.87 10.77 -3.37
CA PRO A 173 0.97 10.78 -1.90
C PRO A 173 0.78 12.18 -1.34
N GLN A 174 1.05 13.20 -2.17
CA GLN A 174 0.79 14.59 -1.87
C GLN A 174 -0.69 14.88 -1.57
N ARG A 175 -1.64 14.17 -2.18
CA ARG A 175 -3.07 14.40 -1.92
C ARG A 175 -3.53 13.81 -0.59
N LEU A 176 -2.89 12.72 -0.13
CA LEU A 176 -3.09 12.18 1.21
C LEU A 176 -2.50 13.11 2.28
N LEU A 177 -1.38 13.77 1.98
CA LEU A 177 -0.77 14.77 2.88
C LEU A 177 -1.49 16.13 2.90
N SER A 178 -2.38 16.38 1.94
CA SER A 178 -3.19 17.62 1.90
C SER A 178 -4.39 17.60 2.85
N TRP A 179 -4.61 16.47 3.55
CA TRP A 179 -5.71 16.26 4.50
C TRP A 179 -5.18 16.17 5.93
#